data_AF-A0AAE1HS83-F1
#
_entry.id   AF-A0AAE1HS83-F1
#
_cell.length_a   1.000
_cell.length_b   1.000
_cell.length_c   1.000
_cell.angle_alpha   90.00
_cell.angle_beta   90.00
_cell.angle_gamma   90.00
#
_symmetry.space_group_name_H-M   'P 1'
#
loop_
_entity.id
_entity.type
_entity.pdbx_description
1 polymer ?
#
loop_
_entity_poly.entity_id
_entity_poly.type
_entity_poly.pdbx_seq_one_letter_code
_entity_poly.pdbx_strand_id
1 'polypeptide(L)'
;MIESQEADGRWTLHGVTSNGYGCARADRPGVYTKVVNYVRWVGAVLGGGEAAHVSHKVAQALRDSKTACQGHRCPLGQCLPRNRVCNGFIECSDGSDERGCW
;
A
#
# COMPACT_ATOMS: atom_id res chain seq x y z
N MET A 1 -11.82 6.70 -7.59
CA MET A 1 -11.39 7.99 -7.00
C MET A 1 -12.39 8.34 -5.90
N ILE A 2 -11.94 8.95 -4.80
CA ILE A 2 -12.82 9.34 -3.69
C ILE A 2 -12.79 10.85 -3.55
N GLU A 3 -13.95 11.49 -3.62
CA GLU A 3 -14.11 12.94 -3.63
C GLU A 3 -15.31 13.39 -2.78
N SER A 4 -15.25 14.62 -2.29
CA SER A 4 -16.37 15.28 -1.60
C SER A 4 -16.54 16.70 -2.14
N GLN A 5 -17.79 17.14 -2.30
CA GLN A 5 -18.12 18.51 -2.68
C GLN A 5 -18.42 19.35 -1.43
N GLU A 6 -17.83 20.55 -1.38
CA GLU A 6 -18.08 21.55 -0.34
C GLU A 6 -19.23 22.48 -0.75
N ALA A 7 -19.80 23.23 0.20
CA ALA A 7 -20.93 24.14 -0.03
C ALA A 7 -20.67 25.26 -1.05
N ASP A 8 -19.40 25.59 -1.32
CA ASP A 8 -18.99 26.58 -2.33
C ASP A 8 -18.87 25.99 -3.75
N GLY A 9 -19.21 24.70 -3.93
CA GLY A 9 -19.13 23.98 -5.20
C GLY A 9 -17.76 23.39 -5.51
N ARG A 10 -16.77 23.58 -4.63
CA ARG A 10 -15.41 23.03 -4.80
C ARG A 10 -15.38 21.53 -4.48
N TRP A 11 -14.65 20.78 -5.30
CA TRP A 11 -14.41 19.35 -5.08
C TRP A 11 -13.06 19.13 -4.42
N THR A 12 -13.04 18.31 -3.37
CA THR A 12 -11.82 17.87 -2.69
C THR A 12 -11.56 16.41 -2.99
N LEU A 13 -10.36 16.12 -3.50
CA LEU A 13 -9.88 14.77 -3.78
C LEU A 13 -9.26 14.15 -2.51
N HIS A 14 -9.83 13.04 -2.05
CA HIS A 14 -9.36 12.30 -0.86
C HIS A 14 -8.50 11.09 -1.22
N GLY A 15 -8.81 10.41 -2.32
CA GLY A 15 -8.17 9.15 -2.66
C GLY A 15 -8.09 8.85 -4.16
N VAL A 16 -6.91 8.40 -4.59
CA VAL A 16 -6.69 7.86 -5.95
C VAL A 16 -6.74 6.34 -5.89
N THR A 17 -7.39 5.70 -6.86
CA THR A 17 -7.46 4.23 -6.92
C THR A 17 -6.06 3.65 -6.93
N SER A 18 -5.75 2.78 -5.98
CA SER A 18 -4.44 2.13 -5.88
C SER A 18 -4.48 0.74 -6.49
N ASN A 19 -5.20 -0.19 -5.87
CA ASN A 19 -5.43 -1.53 -6.41
C ASN A 19 -6.80 -2.09 -6.01
N GLY A 20 -7.16 -3.20 -6.65
CA GLY A 20 -8.23 -4.09 -6.23
C GLY A 20 -8.06 -5.43 -6.95
N TYR A 21 -8.51 -6.52 -6.33
CA TYR A 21 -8.47 -7.85 -6.94
C TYR A 21 -9.87 -8.25 -7.45
N GLY A 22 -10.09 -8.07 -8.75
CA GLY A 22 -11.42 -8.17 -9.37
C GLY A 22 -12.24 -6.90 -9.19
N CYS A 23 -13.55 -6.98 -9.42
CA CYS A 23 -14.47 -5.85 -9.32
C CYS A 23 -15.67 -6.17 -8.41
N ALA A 24 -16.06 -5.18 -7.59
CA ALA A 24 -17.29 -5.18 -6.79
C ALA A 24 -17.59 -6.46 -5.97
N ARG A 25 -16.54 -7.14 -5.49
CA ARG A 25 -16.69 -8.33 -4.64
C ARG A 25 -17.14 -7.92 -3.23
N ALA A 26 -18.11 -8.64 -2.68
CA ALA A 26 -18.52 -8.49 -1.30
C ALA A 26 -17.32 -8.66 -0.36
N ASP A 27 -17.29 -7.88 0.72
CA ASP A 27 -16.23 -7.85 1.74
C ASP A 27 -14.80 -7.60 1.22
N ARG A 28 -14.68 -7.12 -0.04
CA ARG A 28 -13.41 -6.77 -0.68
C ARG A 28 -13.43 -5.29 -1.08
N PRO A 29 -13.14 -4.37 -0.16
CA PRO A 29 -13.10 -2.95 -0.48
C PRO A 29 -11.96 -2.64 -1.46
N GLY A 30 -12.17 -1.64 -2.32
CA GLY A 30 -11.10 -1.09 -3.14
C GLY A 30 -10.04 -0.38 -2.28
N VAL A 31 -8.78 -0.53 -2.65
CA VAL A 31 -7.66 0.13 -1.95
C VAL A 31 -7.37 1.47 -2.60
N TYR A 32 -7.31 2.53 -1.80
CA TYR A 32 -7.07 3.90 -2.26
C TYR A 32 -5.80 4.49 -1.64
N THR A 33 -5.03 5.21 -2.45
CA THR A 33 -3.92 6.04 -1.97
C THR A 33 -4.48 7.28 -1.31
N LYS A 34 -4.18 7.47 -0.02
CA LYS A 34 -4.61 8.65 0.76
C LYS A 34 -3.87 9.91 0.30
N VAL A 35 -4.57 10.80 -0.41
CA VAL A 35 -3.97 11.95 -1.12
C VAL A 35 -3.31 12.95 -0.17
N VAL A 36 -3.88 13.15 1.02
CA VAL A 36 -3.32 14.06 2.03
C VAL A 36 -1.92 13.67 2.52
N ASN A 37 -1.51 12.40 2.37
CA ASN A 37 -0.15 11.98 2.72
C ASN A 37 0.89 12.47 1.70
N TYR A 38 0.47 12.85 0.49
CA TYR A 38 1.35 13.14 -0.65
C TYR A 38 1.25 14.57 -1.17
N VAL A 39 0.36 15.42 -0.64
CA VAL A 39 0.24 16.83 -1.07
C VAL A 39 1.56 17.60 -1.03
N ARG A 40 2.44 17.32 -0.05
CA ARG A 40 3.79 17.91 -0.02
C ARG A 40 4.64 17.48 -1.21
N TRP A 41 4.63 16.21 -1.55
CA TRP A 41 5.36 15.68 -2.70
C TRP A 41 4.80 16.22 -4.02
N VAL A 42 3.47 16.24 -4.17
CA VAL A 42 2.81 16.81 -5.36
C VAL A 42 3.18 18.28 -5.50
N GLY A 43 3.11 19.07 -4.42
CA GLY A 43 3.55 20.47 -4.42
C GLY A 43 5.01 20.65 -4.81
N ALA A 44 5.91 19.77 -4.36
CA ALA A 44 7.32 19.81 -4.73
C ALA A 44 7.56 19.47 -6.22
N VAL A 45 6.84 18.49 -6.76
CA VAL A 45 6.93 18.12 -8.20
C VAL A 45 6.37 19.23 -9.08
N LEU A 46 5.27 19.86 -8.67
CA LEU A 46 4.63 20.95 -9.41
C LEU A 46 5.37 22.30 -9.24
N GLY A 47 6.05 22.50 -8.12
CA GLY A 47 6.70 23.76 -7.75
C GLY A 47 8.11 23.96 -8.32
N GLY A 48 8.65 23.01 -9.09
CA GLY A 48 9.87 23.20 -9.89
C GLY A 48 11.12 23.66 -9.10
N GLY A 49 11.84 22.71 -8.49
CA GLY A 49 13.31 22.77 -8.55
C GLY A 49 14.14 23.29 -7.36
N GLU A 50 13.66 23.29 -6.11
CA GLU A 50 14.55 23.47 -4.94
C GLU A 50 13.91 22.94 -3.62
N ALA A 51 13.85 21.62 -3.51
CA ALA A 51 13.69 20.92 -2.21
C ALA A 51 14.42 19.57 -2.26
N ALA A 52 15.52 19.53 -3.01
CA ALA A 52 16.37 18.36 -3.17
C ALA A 52 17.35 18.26 -1.99
N HIS A 53 16.86 17.94 -0.79
CA HIS A 53 17.66 17.28 0.24
C HIS A 53 16.75 16.46 1.16
N VAL A 54 16.30 15.30 0.65
CA VAL A 54 15.72 14.27 1.50
C VAL A 54 16.84 13.76 2.41
N SER A 55 16.73 14.05 3.69
CA SER A 55 17.61 13.53 4.74
C SER A 55 17.64 12.01 4.68
N HIS A 56 18.76 11.48 4.19
CA HIS A 56 19.07 10.05 4.05
C HIS A 56 19.00 9.25 5.37
N LYS A 57 18.77 9.89 6.52
CA LYS A 57 18.73 9.22 7.84
C LYS A 57 17.42 8.48 8.13
N VAL A 58 16.29 8.93 7.60
CA VAL A 58 14.98 8.24 7.79
C VAL A 58 14.82 7.07 6.81
N ALA A 59 15.36 7.21 5.61
CA ALA A 59 15.29 6.19 4.57
C ALA A 59 16.12 4.93 4.88
N GLN A 60 17.10 5.01 5.78
CA GLN A 60 17.95 3.89 6.18
C GLN A 60 17.34 3.12 7.37
N ALA A 61 16.85 3.84 8.39
CA ALA A 61 16.14 3.22 9.52
C ALA A 61 14.86 2.44 9.11
N LEU A 62 14.18 2.89 8.05
CA LEU A 62 13.02 2.19 7.46
C LEU A 62 13.40 1.01 6.55
N ARG A 63 14.67 0.86 6.16
CA ARG A 63 15.19 -0.32 5.43
C ARG A 63 15.60 -1.43 6.40
N ASP A 64 16.16 -1.06 7.54
CA ASP A 64 16.65 -2.02 8.54
C ASP A 64 15.51 -2.76 9.25
N SER A 65 14.34 -2.13 9.39
CA SER A 65 13.12 -2.79 9.90
C SER A 65 12.26 -3.47 8.81
N LYS A 66 12.75 -3.62 7.57
CA LYS A 66 11.98 -4.14 6.43
C LYS A 66 12.53 -5.42 5.78
N THR A 67 13.65 -5.96 6.26
CA THR A 67 14.40 -6.95 5.45
C THR A 67 14.49 -8.36 6.04
N ALA A 68 13.97 -8.62 7.24
CA ALA A 68 14.11 -9.94 7.86
C ALA A 68 12.76 -10.67 7.97
N CYS A 69 12.23 -11.15 6.83
CA CYS A 69 11.13 -12.12 6.84
C CYS A 69 11.70 -13.54 6.96
N GLN A 70 11.59 -14.16 8.14
CA GLN A 70 12.02 -15.56 8.34
C GLN A 70 10.99 -16.62 7.84
N GLY A 71 10.06 -16.23 6.95
CA GLY A 71 8.96 -17.08 6.50
C GLY A 71 8.50 -16.76 5.07
N HIS A 72 7.24 -17.07 4.76
CA HIS A 72 6.67 -16.83 3.43
C HIS A 72 6.19 -15.39 3.31
N ARG A 73 6.60 -14.70 2.24
CA ARG A 73 6.27 -13.29 2.04
C ARG A 73 5.21 -13.17 0.95
N CYS A 74 4.02 -12.71 1.33
CA CYS A 74 2.96 -12.43 0.36
C CYS A 74 3.39 -11.29 -0.59
N PRO A 75 2.84 -11.25 -1.82
CA PRO A 75 3.07 -10.15 -2.76
C PRO A 75 2.68 -8.76 -2.23
N LEU A 76 1.69 -8.69 -1.32
CA LEU A 76 1.26 -7.46 -0.66
C LEU A 76 2.15 -7.03 0.52
N GLY A 77 3.22 -7.79 0.81
CA GLY A 77 4.22 -7.46 1.84
C GLY A 77 3.93 -8.01 3.23
N GLN A 78 2.85 -8.77 3.42
CA GLN A 78 2.59 -9.50 4.65
C GLN A 78 3.59 -10.64 4.81
N CYS A 79 4.17 -10.76 6.01
CA CYS A 79 5.12 -11.80 6.35
C CYS A 79 4.41 -12.89 7.16
N LEU A 80 4.36 -14.11 6.62
CA LEU A 80 3.75 -15.25 7.28
C LEU A 80 4.80 -16.17 7.87
N PRO A 81 4.64 -16.58 9.15
CA PRO A 81 5.45 -17.63 9.74
C PRO A 81 5.18 -18.99 9.07
N ARG A 82 6.11 -19.94 9.18
CA ARG A 82 6.03 -21.27 8.56
C ARG A 82 4.78 -22.08 8.93
N ASN A 83 4.16 -21.83 10.08
CA ASN A 83 2.93 -22.50 10.52
C ASN A 83 1.67 -21.99 9.79
N ARG A 84 1.81 -20.96 8.95
CA ARG A 84 0.78 -20.38 8.10
C ARG A 84 1.10 -20.55 6.62
N VAL A 85 1.87 -21.57 6.32
CA VAL A 85 2.22 -21.99 4.97
C VAL A 85 1.84 -23.45 4.89
N CYS A 86 1.04 -23.83 3.90
CA CYS A 86 0.49 -25.16 3.76
C CYS A 86 -0.35 -25.62 4.96
N ASN A 87 -1.13 -24.72 5.56
CA ASN A 87 -2.00 -25.03 6.71
C ASN A 87 -3.48 -25.25 6.32
N GLY A 88 -3.81 -25.18 5.04
CA GLY A 88 -5.16 -25.32 4.51
C GLY A 88 -6.00 -24.05 4.56
N PHE A 89 -5.44 -22.94 5.01
CA PHE A 89 -6.07 -21.62 5.04
C PHE A 89 -5.35 -20.66 4.09
N ILE A 90 -6.12 -19.80 3.42
CA ILE A 90 -5.57 -18.79 2.50
C ILE A 90 -5.40 -17.49 3.28
N GLU A 91 -4.21 -17.26 3.80
CA GLU A 91 -3.80 -16.02 4.45
C GLU A 91 -3.21 -15.02 3.46
N CYS A 92 -2.45 -15.47 2.44
CA CYS A 92 -2.02 -14.58 1.38
C CYS A 92 -3.18 -14.29 0.43
N SER A 93 -3.36 -13.02 0.06
CA SER A 93 -4.45 -12.63 -0.86
C SER A 93 -4.36 -13.26 -2.25
N ASP A 94 -3.18 -13.77 -2.65
CA ASP A 94 -2.96 -14.51 -3.90
C ASP A 94 -2.89 -16.04 -3.70
N GLY A 95 -3.10 -16.52 -2.48
CA GLY A 95 -2.97 -17.92 -2.10
C GLY A 95 -1.56 -18.49 -2.30
N SER A 96 -0.52 -17.64 -2.32
CA SER A 96 0.87 -18.12 -2.45
C SER A 96 1.33 -18.98 -1.28
N ASP A 97 0.70 -18.83 -0.12
CA ASP A 97 0.95 -19.60 1.09
C ASP A 97 0.46 -21.06 1.01
N GLU A 98 -0.50 -21.37 0.14
CA GLU A 98 -1.06 -22.72 -0.03
C GLU A 98 -0.81 -23.33 -1.42
N ARG A 99 0.05 -22.69 -2.23
CA ARG A 99 0.40 -23.19 -3.57
C ARG A 99 1.71 -23.99 -3.50
N GLY A 100 1.68 -25.24 -3.97
CA GLY A 100 2.88 -26.10 -4.03
C GLY A 100 3.20 -26.82 -2.73
N CYS A 101 2.17 -27.20 -1.98
CA CYS A 101 2.26 -28.06 -0.81
C CYS A 101 2.14 -29.52 -1.28
N TRP A 102 3.26 -30.24 -1.33
CA TRP A 102 3.34 -31.64 -1.75
C TRP A 102 3.41 -32.57 -0.55
#